data_AF-A0A6P2K936-F1
#
_entry.id   AF-A0A6P2K936-F1
#
_cell.length_a   1.000
_cell.length_b   1.000
_cell.length_c   1.000
_cell.angle_alpha   90.00
_cell.angle_beta   90.00
_cell.angle_gamma   90.00
#
_symmetry.space_group_name_H-M   'P 1'
#
loop_
_entity.id
_entity.type
_entity.pdbx_description
1 polymer ?
#
loop_
_entity_poly.entity_id
_entity_poly.type
_entity_poly.pdbx_seq_one_letter_code
_entity_poly.pdbx_strand_id
1 'polypeptide(L)' 'MLLDFDAGRPLQALASRWRDRVAYVASDAQDRLGLRAVLVRPDGFVAWAREDGANLDDAARAATRWSGAPCAGN' A
#
# COMPACT_ATOMS: atom_id res chain seq x y z
N MET A 1 3.44 -3.26 -4.98
CA MET A 1 2.86 -4.19 -4.00
C MET A 1 2.54 -3.41 -2.73
N LEU A 2 1.35 -3.57 -2.17
CA LEU A 2 0.96 -3.03 -0.87
C LEU A 2 0.90 -4.19 0.13
N LEU A 3 1.80 -4.17 1.11
CA LEU A 3 1.81 -5.10 2.24
C LEU A 3 1.05 -4.46 3.39
N ASP A 4 0.14 -5.22 3.99
CA ASP A 4 -0.69 -4.81 5.10
C ASP A 4 -0.55 -5.83 6.23
N PHE A 5 0.10 -5.41 7.31
CA PHE A 5 0.41 -6.27 8.46
C PHE A 5 -0.75 -6.35 9.45
N ASP A 6 -1.74 -5.46 9.34
CA ASP A 6 -2.94 -5.44 10.18
C ASP A 6 -4.19 -5.99 9.46
N ALA A 7 -4.06 -6.35 8.17
CA ALA A 7 -5.16 -6.81 7.31
C ALA A 7 -6.36 -5.83 7.28
N GLY A 8 -6.08 -4.54 7.21
CA GLY A 8 -7.06 -3.47 7.25
C GLY A 8 -7.88 -3.32 5.96
N ARG A 9 -9.22 -3.38 6.09
CA ARG A 9 -10.19 -3.06 5.02
C ARG A 9 -9.89 -1.75 4.25
N PRO A 10 -9.44 -0.65 4.87
CA PRO A 10 -9.15 0.59 4.14
C PRO A 10 -7.99 0.48 3.14
N LEU A 11 -6.94 -0.28 3.47
CA LEU A 11 -5.78 -0.47 2.60
C LEU A 11 -6.12 -1.40 1.42
N GLN A 12 -6.92 -2.43 1.67
CA GLN A 12 -7.46 -3.27 0.60
C GLN A 12 -8.28 -2.45 -0.41
N ALA A 13 -9.17 -1.57 0.07
CA ALA A 13 -9.96 -0.68 -0.79
C ALA A 13 -9.06 0.28 -1.60
N LEU A 14 -8.01 0.83 -0.97
CA LEU A 14 -7.03 1.66 -1.64
C LEU A 14 -6.31 0.88 -2.77
N ALA A 15 -5.77 -0.31 -2.47
CA ALA A 15 -5.05 -1.12 -3.45
C ALA A 15 -5.94 -1.53 -4.63
N SER A 16 -7.24 -1.74 -4.40
CA SER A 16 -8.20 -2.09 -5.45
C SER A 16 -8.29 -1.04 -6.56
N ARG A 17 -7.99 0.24 -6.26
CA ARG A 17 -7.95 1.32 -7.24
C ARG A 17 -6.78 1.20 -8.23
N TRP A 18 -5.75 0.43 -7.88
CA TRP A 18 -4.58 0.13 -8.72
C TRP A 18 -4.42 -1.38 -8.94
N ARG A 19 -5.51 -2.15 -8.93
CA ARG A 19 -5.49 -3.63 -9.00
C ARG A 19 -4.62 -4.23 -10.11
N ASP A 20 -4.47 -3.52 -11.23
CA ASP A 20 -3.68 -3.98 -12.38
C ASP A 20 -2.16 -3.73 -12.22
N ARG A 21 -1.76 -2.93 -11.22
CA ARG A 21 -0.36 -2.47 -11.01
C ARG A 21 0.15 -2.72 -9.60
N VAL A 22 -0.74 -2.81 -8.62
CA VAL A 22 -0.43 -2.95 -7.20
C VAL A 22 -1.09 -4.22 -6.67
N ALA A 23 -0.29 -5.27 -6.48
CA ALA A 23 -0.71 -6.44 -5.72
C ALA A 23 -0.93 -6.07 -4.24
N TYR A 24 -1.99 -6.59 -3.63
CA TYR A 24 -2.28 -6.44 -2.20
C TYR A 24 -1.99 -7.76 -1.47
N VAL A 25 -1.25 -7.69 -0.38
CA VAL A 25 -0.95 -8.84 0.47
C VAL A 25 -1.25 -8.45 1.91
N ALA A 26 -2.26 -9.11 2.49
CA ALA A 26 -2.58 -9.02 3.90
C ALA A 26 -1.95 -10.21 4.63
N SER A 27 -0.87 -9.95 5.35
CA SER A 27 -0.19 -10.95 6.16
C SER A 27 0.62 -10.25 7.21
N ASP A 28 0.68 -10.85 8.40
CA ASP A 28 1.61 -10.40 9.42
C ASP A 28 3.07 -10.62 8.95
N ALA A 29 3.98 -9.76 9.41
CA ALA A 29 5.41 -9.91 9.25
C ALA A 29 6.03 -10.45 10.55
N GLN A 30 7.02 -11.33 10.43
CA GLN A 30 7.72 -11.88 11.60
C GLN A 30 8.39 -10.80 12.45
N ASP A 31 8.98 -9.80 11.79
CA ASP A 31 9.40 -8.55 12.42
C ASP A 31 8.81 -7.39 11.62
N ARG A 32 7.95 -6.61 12.28
CA ARG A 32 7.25 -5.48 11.67
C ARG A 32 8.09 -4.20 11.67
N LEU A 33 9.15 -4.12 12.48
CA LEU A 33 9.95 -2.90 12.68
C LEU A 33 9.10 -1.67 13.06
N GLY A 34 7.97 -1.87 13.76
CA GLY A 34 7.02 -0.81 14.12
C GLY A 34 6.08 -0.37 12.99
N LEU A 35 6.20 -0.96 11.79
CA LEU A 35 5.35 -0.65 10.65
C LEU A 35 4.04 -1.45 10.69
N ARG A 36 3.00 -0.87 10.11
CA ARG A 36 1.67 -1.47 9.94
C ARG A 36 1.35 -1.77 8.48
N ALA A 37 1.96 -1.04 7.54
CA ALA A 37 1.81 -1.29 6.11
C ALA A 37 2.97 -0.68 5.32
N VAL A 38 3.28 -1.22 4.15
CA VAL A 38 4.27 -0.66 3.23
C VAL A 38 3.85 -0.79 1.77
N LEU A 39 4.09 0.25 0.99
CA LEU A 39 3.99 0.23 -0.47
C LEU A 39 5.40 0.03 -1.05
N VAL A 40 5.61 -1.12 -1.67
CA VAL A 40 6.87 -1.52 -2.31
C VAL A 40 6.72 -1.44 -3.82
N ARG A 41 7.69 -0.82 -4.50
CA ARG A 41 7.75 -0.71 -5.96
C ARG A 41 8.20 -2.03 -6.60
N PRO A 42 7.97 -2.24 -7.90
CA PRO A 42 8.48 -3.43 -8.61
C PRO A 42 10.00 -3.61 -8.50
N ASP A 43 10.75 -2.51 -8.33
CA ASP A 43 12.21 -2.51 -8.11
C ASP A 43 12.64 -2.86 -6.68
N GLY A 44 11.70 -3.17 -5.77
CA GLY A 44 11.99 -3.59 -4.40
C GLY A 44 12.15 -2.45 -3.39
N PHE A 45 12.15 -1.18 -3.82
CA PHE A 45 12.23 -0.03 -2.93
C PHE A 45 10.88 0.34 -2.32
N VAL A 46 10.90 0.84 -1.08
CA VAL A 46 9.72 1.34 -0.37
C VAL A 46 9.36 2.73 -0.88
N ALA A 47 8.16 2.85 -1.44
CA ALA A 47 7.58 4.12 -1.90
C ALA A 47 6.78 4.85 -0.80
N TRP A 48 6.28 4.11 0.19
CA TRP A 48 5.56 4.63 1.35
C TRP A 48 5.53 3.58 2.47
N ALA A 49 5.52 4.03 3.73
CA ALA A 49 5.40 3.19 4.90
C ALA A 49 4.42 3.81 5.90
N ARG A 50 3.70 2.96 6.64
CA ARG A 50 2.75 3.34 7.68
C ARG A 50 3.26 2.91 9.03
N GLU A 51 3.38 3.87 9.94
CA GLU A 51 3.55 3.64 11.37
C GLU A 51 2.21 3.89 12.10
N ASP A 52 2.21 3.86 13.43
CA ASP A 52 1.05 4.26 14.21
C ASP A 52 0.68 5.74 13.93
N GLY A 53 -0.59 6.02 13.61
CA GLY A 53 -1.08 7.37 13.31
C GLY A 53 -0.86 7.88 11.87
N ALA A 54 -0.14 7.17 11.00
CA ALA A 54 0.08 7.61 9.62
C ALA A 54 -1.19 7.54 8.75
N ASN A 55 -1.42 8.60 7.95
CA ASN A 55 -2.63 8.80 7.15
C ASN A 55 -2.62 7.98 5.84
N LEU A 56 -3.77 7.41 5.50
CA LEU A 56 -4.01 6.66 4.27
C LEU A 56 -4.00 7.54 3.01
N ASP A 57 -4.28 8.84 3.13
CA ASP A 57 -4.18 9.76 1.98
C ASP A 57 -2.75 9.84 1.43
N ASP A 58 -1.74 9.69 2.29
CA ASP A 58 -0.35 9.71 1.86
C ASP A 58 0.01 8.43 1.08
N ALA A 59 -0.63 7.31 1.41
CA ALA A 59 -0.54 6.10 0.61
C ALA A 59 -1.13 6.30 -0.79
N ALA A 60 -2.28 6.98 -0.91
CA ALA A 60 -2.89 7.29 -2.21
C ALA A 60 -2.01 8.24 -3.04
N ARG A 61 -1.41 9.25 -2.41
CA ARG A 61 -0.45 10.16 -3.06
C ARG A 61 0.80 9.42 -3.54
N ALA A 62 1.37 8.55 -2.71
CA ALA A 62 2.52 7.73 -3.08
C ALA A 62 2.18 6.76 -4.21
N ALA A 63 1.04 6.08 -4.15
CA ALA A 63 0.55 5.21 -5.22
C ALA A 63 0.36 5.99 -6.53
N THR A 64 -0.19 7.20 -6.47
CA THR A 64 -0.34 8.04 -7.67
C THR A 64 1.01 8.46 -8.24
N ARG A 65 1.96 8.84 -7.38
CA ARG A 65 3.30 9.28 -7.80
C ARG A 65 4.12 8.15 -8.43
N TRP A 66 4.02 6.93 -7.89
CA TRP A 66 4.90 5.82 -8.26
C TRP A 66 4.24 4.75 -9.13
N SER A 67 2.91 4.66 -9.12
CA SER A 67 2.13 3.71 -9.93
C SER A 67 1.23 4.41 -10.97
N GLY A 68 1.24 5.75 -11.01
CA GLY A 68 0.44 6.57 -11.91
C GLY A 68 -1.02 6.70 -11.46
N ALA A 69 -1.86 7.29 -12.31
CA ALA A 69 -3.29 7.43 -12.02
C ALA A 69 -3.95 6.06 -11.74
N PRO A 70 -4.93 6.00 -10.83
CA PRO A 70 -5.70 4.79 -10.56
C PRO A 70 -6.40 4.30 -11.83
N CYS A 71 -6.68 3.00 -11.88
CA CYS A 71 -7.43 2.40 -12.98
C CYS A 71 -8.79 3.10 -13.10
N ALA A 72 -9.17 3.50 -14.33
CA ALA A 72 -10.49 4.06 -14.56
C ALA A 72 -11.53 2.99 -14.21
N GLY A 73 -12.46 3.30 -13.30
CA GLY A 73 -13.60 2.44 -13.02
C GLY A 73 -14.49 2.40 -14.25
N ASN A 74 -14.63 1.21 -14.85
CA ASN A 74 -15.69 0.92 -15.83
C ASN A 74 -16.98 0.53 -15.09
#